data_AF-A0A942PI09-F1
#
_entry.id   AF-A0A942PI09-F1
#
_cell.length_a   1.000
_cell.length_b   1.000
_cell.length_c   1.000
_cell.angle_alpha   90.00
_cell.angle_beta   90.00
_cell.angle_gamma   90.00
#
_symmetry.space_group_name_H-M   'P 1'
#
loop_
_entity.id
_entity.type
_entity.pdbx_description
1 polymer ?
#
loop_
_entity_poly.entity_id
_entity_poly.type
_entity_poly.pdbx_seq_one_letter_code
_entity_poly.pdbx_strand_id
1 'polypeptide(L)'
;INLLNKIRDKVQLSLRTGYRYATSTRYEAARMTNAPGYYFDVSASRKFHPQSKWMYTAMAGMYVWQLPLGLQNDAILFGAGIEYNNKQFQLQTNITGYLGYMKNGDQPIVYRLRAGRNKKGMNWFAQFQQGLHDFKYTTGEVGGKFVF
;
A
#
# COMPACT_ATOMS: atom_id res chain seq x y z
N ILE A 1 28.91 1.96 9.00
CA ILE A 1 28.69 1.45 7.62
C ILE A 1 27.61 2.31 6.97
N ASN A 2 28.02 3.23 6.09
CA ASN A 2 27.15 4.27 5.52
C ASN A 2 26.67 3.87 4.11
N LEU A 3 25.91 2.76 4.03
CA LEU A 3 25.44 2.17 2.76
C LEU A 3 24.38 3.02 2.04
N LEU A 4 23.64 3.85 2.78
CA LEU A 4 22.52 4.63 2.24
C LEU A 4 22.97 5.89 1.49
N ASN A 5 24.15 6.43 1.78
CA ASN A 5 24.60 7.71 1.22
C ASN A 5 24.85 7.67 -0.30
N LYS A 6 25.23 6.53 -0.87
CA LYS A 6 25.53 6.40 -2.31
C LYS A 6 24.29 6.27 -3.20
N ILE A 7 23.14 5.92 -2.61
CA ILE A 7 21.89 5.62 -3.33
C ILE A 7 20.82 6.70 -3.08
N ARG A 8 21.02 7.54 -2.06
CA ARG A 8 20.10 8.59 -1.58
C ARG A 8 19.56 9.50 -2.68
N ASP A 9 20.38 9.89 -3.66
CA ASP A 9 19.97 10.82 -4.72
C ASP A 9 19.17 10.15 -5.85
N LYS A 10 19.19 8.82 -5.92
CA LYS A 10 18.62 8.03 -7.01
C LYS A 10 17.40 7.21 -6.58
N VAL A 11 17.34 6.82 -5.32
CA VAL A 11 16.29 5.98 -4.75
C VAL A 11 15.72 6.66 -3.52
N GLN A 12 14.40 6.84 -3.53
CA GLN A 12 13.64 7.24 -2.37
C GLN A 12 13.29 5.99 -1.59
N LEU A 13 13.60 5.98 -0.30
CA LEU A 13 13.25 4.90 0.61
C LEU A 13 12.28 5.43 1.67
N SER A 14 11.27 4.64 1.99
CA SER A 14 10.33 4.93 3.06
C SER A 14 10.18 3.69 3.92
N LEU A 15 10.20 3.91 5.24
CA LEU A 15 9.84 2.91 6.23
C LEU A 15 8.49 3.29 6.79
N ARG A 16 7.55 2.36 6.76
CA ARG A 16 6.24 2.53 7.37
C ARG A 16 6.06 1.47 8.45
N THR A 17 5.59 1.91 9.61
CA THR A 17 5.07 1.05 10.65
C THR A 17 3.69 1.56 11.02
N GLY A 18 2.79 0.64 11.33
CA GLY A 18 1.45 1.00 11.77
C GLY A 18 0.86 -0.08 12.65
N TYR A 19 -0.02 0.36 13.52
CA TYR A 19 -0.82 -0.50 14.38
C TYR A 19 -2.30 -0.21 14.12
N ARG A 20 -3.10 -1.26 14.04
CA ARG A 20 -4.55 -1.19 13.96
C ARG A 20 -5.14 -1.67 15.27
N TYR A 21 -5.90 -0.79 15.91
CA TYR A 21 -6.66 -1.12 17.11
C TYR A 21 -8.00 -1.76 16.73
N ALA A 22 -8.42 -2.76 17.51
CA ALA A 22 -9.79 -3.26 17.42
C ALA A 22 -10.71 -2.28 18.14
N THR A 23 -11.54 -1.58 17.37
CA THR A 23 -12.59 -0.69 17.90
C THR A 23 -13.99 -1.31 17.79
N SER A 24 -14.08 -2.55 17.32
CA SER A 24 -15.33 -3.33 17.21
C SER A 24 -15.54 -4.20 18.45
N THR A 25 -16.81 -4.43 18.81
CA THR A 25 -17.20 -5.13 20.05
C THR A 25 -17.21 -6.66 19.94
N ARG A 26 -17.04 -7.23 18.74
CA ARG A 26 -17.18 -8.69 18.49
C ARG A 26 -15.85 -9.39 18.30
N TYR A 27 -15.31 -9.95 19.39
CA TYR A 27 -14.08 -10.75 19.40
C TYR A 27 -14.11 -11.95 18.45
N GLU A 28 -15.24 -12.64 18.34
CA GLU A 28 -15.43 -13.81 17.48
C GLU A 28 -15.37 -13.49 15.98
N ALA A 29 -15.62 -12.22 15.62
CA ALA A 29 -15.57 -11.72 14.24
C ALA A 29 -14.18 -11.17 13.86
N ALA A 30 -13.17 -11.37 14.70
CA ALA A 30 -11.79 -10.95 14.45
C ALA A 30 -11.19 -11.71 13.25
N ARG A 31 -11.45 -11.22 12.04
CA ARG A 31 -10.83 -11.68 10.80
C ARG A 31 -10.42 -10.50 9.95
N MET A 32 -9.30 -10.62 9.25
CA MET A 32 -8.78 -9.64 8.28
C MET A 32 -8.68 -8.21 8.81
N THR A 33 -9.71 -7.38 8.61
CA THR A 33 -9.77 -5.95 8.97
C THR A 33 -10.37 -5.68 10.35
N ASN A 34 -11.06 -6.66 10.94
CA ASN A 34 -11.80 -6.51 12.20
C ASN A 34 -11.04 -7.01 13.44
N ALA A 35 -9.73 -7.21 13.32
CA ALA A 35 -8.85 -7.67 14.39
C ALA A 35 -7.74 -6.65 14.68
N PRO A 36 -7.17 -6.62 15.90
CA PRO A 36 -5.94 -5.87 16.11
C PRO A 36 -4.81 -6.47 15.26
N GLY A 37 -3.89 -5.63 14.82
CA GLY A 37 -2.78 -6.07 14.00
C GLY A 37 -1.76 -4.97 13.80
N TYR A 38 -0.57 -5.35 13.37
CA TYR A 38 0.50 -4.41 13.06
C TYR A 38 1.12 -4.76 11.73
N TYR A 39 1.68 -3.75 11.09
CA TYR A 39 2.44 -3.95 9.87
C TYR A 39 3.71 -3.11 9.90
N PHE A 40 4.70 -3.61 9.18
CA PHE A 40 5.90 -2.87 8.86
C PHE A 40 6.27 -3.15 7.41
N ASP A 41 6.64 -2.10 6.68
CA ASP A 41 7.07 -2.24 5.31
C ASP A 41 8.13 -1.22 4.92
N VAL A 42 8.99 -1.65 4.01
CA VAL A 42 9.96 -0.80 3.34
C VAL A 42 9.50 -0.65 1.90
N SER A 43 9.43 0.58 1.45
CA SER A 43 9.19 0.89 0.03
C SER A 43 10.37 1.65 -0.56
N ALA A 44 10.67 1.32 -1.81
CA ALA A 44 11.72 1.92 -2.61
C ALA A 44 11.12 2.48 -3.89
N SER A 45 11.56 3.65 -4.31
CA SER A 45 11.11 4.27 -5.55
C SER A 45 12.27 4.90 -6.32
N ARG A 46 12.33 4.66 -7.62
CA ARG A 46 13.43 5.12 -8.48
C ARG A 46 12.90 5.65 -9.81
N LYS A 47 13.36 6.83 -10.22
CA LYS A 47 13.05 7.38 -11.55
C LYS A 47 13.65 6.52 -12.67
N PHE A 48 12.95 6.41 -13.80
CA PHE A 48 13.46 5.70 -14.98
C PHE A 48 14.74 6.34 -15.50
N HIS A 49 14.78 7.68 -15.48
CA HIS A 49 15.92 8.52 -15.80
C HIS A 49 15.95 9.72 -14.83
N PRO A 50 17.10 10.36 -14.57
CA PRO A 50 17.20 11.46 -13.59
C PRO A 50 16.18 12.59 -13.79
N GLN A 51 15.88 12.92 -15.05
CA GLN A 51 14.91 13.95 -15.45
C GLN A 51 13.49 13.40 -15.69
N SER A 52 13.30 12.08 -15.65
CA SER A 52 12.00 11.46 -15.89
C SER A 52 11.01 11.80 -14.79
N LYS A 53 9.76 11.98 -15.20
CA LYS A 53 8.60 12.06 -14.30
C LYS A 53 8.06 10.67 -13.93
N TRP A 54 8.54 9.63 -14.62
CA TRP A 54 8.20 8.23 -14.38
C TRP A 54 9.13 7.59 -13.37
N MET A 55 8.55 6.81 -12.46
CA MET A 55 9.24 6.13 -11.37
C MET A 55 8.75 4.68 -11.26
N TYR A 56 9.66 3.75 -11.01
CA TYR A 56 9.32 2.42 -10.51
C TYR A 56 9.18 2.48 -9.00
N THR A 57 8.21 1.77 -8.46
CA THR A 57 8.01 1.61 -7.03
C THR A 57 7.95 0.13 -6.67
N ALA A 58 8.52 -0.21 -5.53
CA ALA A 58 8.47 -1.56 -4.96
C ALA A 58 8.31 -1.46 -3.45
N MET A 59 7.63 -2.43 -2.86
CA MET A 59 7.34 -2.50 -1.43
C MET A 59 7.41 -3.96 -0.99
N ALA A 60 8.02 -4.18 0.17
CA ALA A 60 8.04 -5.47 0.85
C ALA A 60 7.95 -5.25 2.36
N GLY A 61 7.31 -6.17 3.07
CA GLY A 61 7.13 -6.04 4.52
C GLY A 61 6.46 -7.25 5.12
N MET A 62 5.98 -7.09 6.36
CA MET A 62 5.12 -8.06 7.00
C MET A 62 3.88 -7.41 7.59
N TYR A 63 2.81 -8.18 7.60
CA TYR A 63 1.55 -7.83 8.22
C TYR A 63 1.13 -8.97 9.12
N VAL A 64 0.87 -8.64 10.38
CA VAL A 64 0.48 -9.58 11.41
C VAL A 64 -0.85 -9.14 11.97
N TRP A 65 -1.79 -10.07 12.11
CA TRP A 65 -3.06 -9.81 12.77
C TRP A 65 -3.50 -10.96 13.65
N GLN A 66 -4.30 -10.61 14.65
CA GLN A 66 -4.89 -11.57 15.56
C GLN A 66 -6.07 -12.30 14.90
N LEU A 67 -6.21 -13.58 15.22
CA LEU A 67 -7.33 -14.43 14.88
C LEU A 67 -8.19 -14.71 16.14
N PRO A 68 -9.38 -15.32 15.99
CA PRO A 68 -10.17 -15.74 17.14
C PRO A 68 -9.38 -16.70 18.02
N LEU A 69 -9.71 -16.74 19.32
CA LEU A 69 -9.07 -17.59 20.33
C LEU A 69 -7.59 -17.27 20.61
N GLY A 70 -7.13 -16.07 20.23
CA GLY A 70 -5.77 -15.60 20.54
C GLY A 70 -4.69 -16.16 19.61
N LEU A 71 -5.08 -16.84 18.54
CA LEU A 71 -4.16 -17.26 17.47
C LEU A 71 -3.71 -16.04 16.65
N GLN A 72 -2.64 -16.21 15.87
CA GLN A 72 -2.04 -15.16 15.05
C GLN A 72 -1.96 -15.62 13.59
N ASN A 73 -2.08 -14.70 12.64
CA ASN A 73 -1.69 -14.94 11.24
C ASN A 73 -0.64 -13.91 10.83
N ASP A 74 0.37 -14.40 10.11
CA ASP A 74 1.49 -13.64 9.59
C ASP A 74 1.45 -13.68 8.07
N ALA A 75 1.62 -12.54 7.44
CA ALA A 75 1.66 -12.42 6.00
C ALA A 75 2.85 -11.59 5.53
N ILE A 76 3.46 -12.02 4.43
CA ILE A 76 4.44 -11.22 3.70
C ILE A 76 3.68 -10.20 2.87
N LEU A 77 3.97 -8.92 3.07
CA LEU A 77 3.47 -7.84 2.24
C LEU A 77 4.36 -7.67 1.01
N PHE A 78 3.75 -7.35 -0.12
CA PHE A 78 4.47 -7.00 -1.32
C PHE A 78 3.71 -6.00 -2.19
N GLY A 79 4.45 -5.27 -3.01
CA GLY A 79 3.87 -4.43 -4.04
C GLY A 79 4.91 -3.96 -5.04
N ALA A 80 4.47 -3.74 -6.27
CA ALA A 80 5.28 -3.13 -7.31
C ALA A 80 4.39 -2.26 -8.20
N GLY A 81 4.95 -1.18 -8.72
CA GLY A 81 4.19 -0.22 -9.49
C GLY A 81 5.02 0.76 -10.30
N ILE A 82 4.30 1.58 -11.04
CA ILE A 82 4.83 2.68 -11.83
C ILE A 82 4.04 3.94 -11.47
N GLU A 83 4.77 5.03 -11.30
CA GLU A 83 4.21 6.34 -10.98
C GLU A 83 4.69 7.39 -11.98
N TYR A 84 3.76 8.22 -12.44
CA TYR A 84 4.04 9.45 -13.16
C TYR A 84 3.70 10.63 -12.26
N ASN A 85 4.69 11.48 -11.99
CA ASN A 85 4.55 12.62 -11.10
C ASN A 85 4.88 13.93 -11.85
N ASN A 86 3.84 14.73 -12.11
CA ASN A 86 3.95 16.09 -12.64
C ASN A 86 3.37 17.09 -11.63
N LYS A 87 3.72 18.39 -11.76
CA LYS A 87 3.27 19.44 -10.82
C LYS A 87 1.75 19.47 -10.64
N GLN A 88 1.00 19.27 -11.74
CA GLN A 88 -0.46 19.37 -11.75
C GLN A 88 -1.18 18.02 -11.80
N PHE A 89 -0.47 16.94 -12.16
CA PHE A 89 -1.09 15.65 -12.45
C PHE A 89 -0.22 14.51 -11.94
N GLN A 90 -0.87 13.51 -11.36
CA GLN A 90 -0.25 12.30 -10.84
C GLN A 90 -1.00 11.09 -11.40
N LEU A 91 -0.27 10.07 -11.81
CA LEU A 91 -0.83 8.79 -12.23
C LEU A 91 -0.02 7.68 -11.58
N GLN A 92 -0.68 6.72 -10.97
CA GLN A 92 -0.05 5.60 -10.31
C GLN A 92 -0.75 4.32 -10.72
N THR A 93 0.02 3.30 -11.07
CA THR A 93 -0.48 1.94 -11.21
C THR A 93 0.37 1.01 -10.36
N ASN A 94 -0.25 0.08 -9.65
CA ASN A 94 0.48 -0.92 -8.87
C ASN A 94 -0.29 -2.23 -8.76
N ILE A 95 0.47 -3.30 -8.54
CA ILE A 95 -0.04 -4.58 -8.04
C ILE A 95 0.51 -4.73 -6.63
N THR A 96 -0.37 -4.98 -5.66
CA THR A 96 0.00 -5.11 -4.26
C THR A 96 -0.90 -6.12 -3.57
N GLY A 97 -0.37 -6.73 -2.52
CA GLY A 97 -1.09 -7.72 -1.75
C GLY A 97 -0.32 -8.15 -0.52
N TYR A 98 -0.85 -9.19 0.12
CA TYR A 98 -0.11 -9.94 1.13
C TYR A 98 -0.33 -11.44 0.93
N LEU A 99 0.62 -12.25 1.38
CA LEU A 99 0.54 -13.71 1.36
C LEU A 99 0.52 -14.21 2.79
N GLY A 100 -0.66 -14.46 3.34
CA GLY A 100 -0.83 -15.15 4.62
C GLY A 100 -0.42 -16.62 4.52
N TYR A 101 0.04 -17.17 5.64
CA TYR A 101 0.55 -18.54 5.68
C TYR A 101 -0.57 -19.60 5.78
N MET A 102 -1.78 -19.21 6.16
CA MET A 102 -2.89 -20.15 6.37
C MET A 102 -3.53 -20.63 5.07
N LYS A 103 -3.33 -19.90 3.97
CA LYS A 103 -3.82 -20.22 2.62
C LYS A 103 -5.32 -20.48 2.56
N ASN A 104 -6.09 -19.72 3.33
CA ASN A 104 -7.54 -19.90 3.49
C ASN A 104 -8.33 -18.67 3.03
N GLY A 105 -7.91 -18.07 1.93
CA GLY A 105 -8.43 -16.77 1.46
C GLY A 105 -7.69 -15.57 2.05
N ASP A 106 -6.51 -15.78 2.64
CA ASP A 106 -5.66 -14.80 3.29
C ASP A 106 -4.51 -14.32 2.38
N GLN A 107 -4.68 -14.43 1.06
CA GLN A 107 -3.67 -14.02 0.08
C GLN A 107 -4.20 -12.99 -0.94
N PRO A 108 -4.81 -11.87 -0.51
CA PRO A 108 -5.41 -10.93 -1.43
C PRO A 108 -4.34 -10.21 -2.26
N ILE A 109 -4.55 -10.22 -3.56
CA ILE A 109 -3.74 -9.48 -4.54
C ILE A 109 -4.69 -8.57 -5.31
N VAL A 110 -4.32 -7.29 -5.41
CA VAL A 110 -5.12 -6.28 -6.10
C VAL A 110 -4.25 -5.50 -7.09
N TYR A 111 -4.85 -5.17 -8.22
CA TYR A 111 -4.36 -4.15 -9.14
C TYR A 111 -5.03 -2.81 -8.81
N ARG A 112 -4.27 -1.73 -8.78
CA ARG A 112 -4.80 -0.37 -8.58
C ARG A 112 -4.30 0.56 -9.67
N LEU A 113 -5.19 1.43 -10.13
CA LEU A 113 -4.91 2.58 -10.97
C LEU A 113 -5.45 3.83 -10.28
N ARG A 114 -4.61 4.82 -10.01
CA ARG A 114 -4.99 6.08 -9.38
C ARG A 114 -4.55 7.25 -10.24
N ALA A 115 -5.48 8.15 -10.54
CA ALA A 115 -5.20 9.42 -11.19
C ALA A 115 -5.51 10.57 -10.22
N GLY A 116 -4.63 11.56 -10.16
CA GLY A 116 -4.73 12.70 -9.26
C GLY A 116 -4.47 14.01 -9.98
N ARG A 117 -5.14 15.08 -9.55
CA ARG A 117 -4.93 16.44 -10.04
C ARG A 117 -4.68 17.39 -8.88
N ASN A 118 -3.54 18.05 -8.90
CA ASN A 118 -3.13 19.01 -7.89
C ASN A 118 -3.60 20.41 -8.28
N LYS A 119 -4.39 21.05 -7.44
CA LYS A 119 -4.80 22.46 -7.54
C LYS A 119 -4.41 23.18 -6.25
N LYS A 120 -4.14 24.48 -6.32
CA LYS A 120 -3.76 25.26 -5.13
C LYS A 120 -4.84 25.09 -4.04
N GLY A 121 -4.45 24.61 -2.86
CA GLY A 121 -5.33 24.34 -1.72
C GLY A 121 -6.06 22.98 -1.72
N MET A 122 -6.07 22.24 -2.83
CA MET A 122 -6.80 20.98 -2.94
C MET A 122 -6.24 20.03 -4.00
N ASN A 123 -6.01 18.78 -3.61
CA ASN A 123 -5.65 17.70 -4.52
C ASN A 123 -6.82 16.73 -4.68
N TRP A 124 -7.31 16.57 -5.90
CA TRP A 124 -8.36 15.60 -6.21
C TRP A 124 -7.76 14.29 -6.70
N PHE A 125 -8.44 13.18 -6.44
CA PHE A 125 -8.06 11.89 -7.00
C PHE A 125 -9.28 11.03 -7.33
N ALA A 126 -9.08 10.14 -8.31
CA ALA A 126 -9.92 9.00 -8.61
C ALA A 126 -9.04 7.75 -8.65
N GLN A 127 -9.56 6.65 -8.13
CA GLN A 127 -8.87 5.38 -8.06
C GLN A 127 -9.81 4.26 -8.48
N PHE A 128 -9.27 3.35 -9.27
CA PHE A 128 -9.86 2.09 -9.64
C PHE A 128 -9.03 0.97 -9.03
N GLN A 129 -9.68 -0.03 -8.43
CA GLN A 129 -9.05 -1.21 -7.89
C GLN A 129 -9.78 -2.45 -8.39
N GLN A 130 -9.01 -3.43 -8.86
CA GLN A 130 -9.51 -4.75 -9.25
C GLN A 130 -8.82 -5.82 -8.41
N GLY A 131 -9.61 -6.67 -7.77
CA GLY A 131 -9.07 -7.89 -7.17
C GLY A 131 -8.62 -8.90 -8.21
N LEU A 132 -7.43 -9.46 -8.00
CA LEU A 132 -6.80 -10.47 -8.86
C LEU A 132 -6.77 -11.85 -8.20
N HIS A 133 -6.59 -11.90 -6.88
CA HIS A 133 -6.56 -13.14 -6.08
C HIS A 133 -7.13 -12.85 -4.69
N ASP A 134 -7.93 -13.76 -4.12
CA ASP A 134 -8.57 -13.64 -2.78
C ASP A 134 -9.23 -12.30 -2.45
N PHE A 135 -9.55 -11.51 -3.46
CA PHE A 135 -10.26 -10.24 -3.36
C PHE A 135 -11.30 -10.21 -4.47
N LYS A 136 -12.58 -10.39 -4.12
CA LYS A 136 -13.64 -10.62 -5.12
C LYS A 136 -14.23 -9.33 -5.71
N TYR A 137 -13.80 -8.17 -5.23
CA TYR A 137 -14.45 -6.91 -5.52
C TYR A 137 -13.67 -6.07 -6.52
N THR A 138 -14.44 -5.35 -7.34
CA THR A 138 -13.97 -4.19 -8.10
C THR A 138 -14.43 -2.94 -7.36
N THR A 139 -13.53 -1.99 -7.17
CA THR A 139 -13.80 -0.81 -6.35
C THR A 139 -13.41 0.46 -7.09
N GLY A 140 -14.31 1.44 -7.10
CA GLY A 140 -14.02 2.81 -7.49
C GLY A 140 -13.97 3.69 -6.24
N GLU A 141 -13.00 4.59 -6.18
CA GLU A 141 -12.84 5.57 -5.10
C GLU A 141 -12.60 6.95 -5.71
N VAL A 142 -13.22 7.97 -5.14
CA VAL A 142 -12.97 9.37 -5.49
C VAL A 142 -12.79 10.16 -4.20
N GLY A 143 -11.89 11.12 -4.19
CA GLY A 143 -11.62 11.89 -2.99
C GLY A 143 -10.84 13.17 -3.23
N GLY A 144 -10.78 14.00 -2.18
CA GLY A 144 -10.05 15.26 -2.15
C GLY A 144 -9.18 15.33 -0.90
N LYS A 145 -7.97 15.86 -1.05
CA LYS A 145 -7.05 16.18 0.04
C LYS A 145 -6.80 17.68 0.07
N PHE A 146 -7.24 18.33 1.14
CA PHE A 146 -6.90 19.72 1.40
C PHE A 146 -5.43 19.84 1.78
N VAL A 147 -4.76 20.84 1.21
CA VAL A 147 -3.36 21.15 1.49
C VAL A 147 -3.31 22.58 2.00
N PHE A 148 -3.01 22.72 3.31
CA PHE A 148 -2.84 23.99 4.00
C PHE A 148 -1.40 24.48 3.87
#